data_AF-A0A1G1TAM3-F1
#
_entry.id   AF-A0A1G1TAM3-F1
#
_cell.length_a   1.000
_cell.length_b   1.000
_cell.length_c   1.000
_cell.angle_alpha   90.00
_cell.angle_beta   90.00
_cell.angle_gamma   90.00
#
_symmetry.space_group_name_H-M   'P 1'
#
loop_
_entity.id
_entity.type
_entity.pdbx_description
1 polymer ?
#
loop_
_entity_poly.entity_id
_entity_poly.type
_entity_poly.pdbx_seq_one_letter_code
_entity_poly.pdbx_strand_id
1 'polypeptide(L)'
;MTNSPVSRRDALRAAAVLGATAFVSGPEALAAASGPAAPPSRKTPALSPADRAAIDAAMGKKGAYNEAQATHLMALPRNDLTVRIKGEPVPISFGFGGWVAIKHTLDGKSAMLMSDTVLLQEEVNPLISAALAQGLEIGAIHNHFFYEEPRIFYMHISGMGTPAELARKFAVALKDSKLLPANQPAAPAASQAGNNATPAAGPPTGKELFDLAALDAVVQYKGVVNGPTYKYTVGRDDVQSLMMGTEMTAAIGLNSWAAFAGKQDDAHIAGDIAMLEHEVNPVIKTLRMHKLEVVAVHNHMLGDTPRMMFLHYYGRGPAAQLATGFRAALDQLGKGQAPHMSGMKGMKQG
;
A
#
# COMPACT_ATOMS: atom_id res chain seq x y z
N MET A 1 15.87 -49.94 34.46
CA MET A 1 14.48 -50.32 34.14
C MET A 1 13.67 -49.05 34.11
N THR A 2 13.31 -48.64 32.90
CA THR A 2 12.87 -47.30 32.52
C THR A 2 11.35 -47.25 32.37
N ASN A 3 10.73 -46.26 32.99
CA ASN A 3 9.34 -45.88 32.79
C ASN A 3 9.18 -45.12 31.47
N SER A 4 8.15 -45.43 30.69
CA SER A 4 7.59 -44.55 29.65
C SER A 4 6.14 -44.95 29.35
N PRO A 5 5.15 -44.06 29.48
CA PRO A 5 3.78 -44.31 29.04
C PRO A 5 3.58 -43.94 27.57
N VAL A 6 2.74 -44.75 26.93
CA VAL A 6 2.39 -44.80 25.51
C VAL A 6 1.67 -43.52 25.05
N SER A 7 2.07 -43.04 23.86
CA SER A 7 1.56 -41.86 23.17
C SER A 7 0.24 -42.12 22.43
N ARG A 8 -0.60 -41.08 22.34
CA ARG A 8 -1.93 -41.03 21.69
C ARG A 8 -1.88 -41.15 20.15
N ARG A 9 -1.28 -42.22 19.61
CA ARG A 9 -1.21 -42.46 18.16
C ARG A 9 -1.89 -43.73 17.63
N ASP A 10 -2.53 -44.54 18.47
CA ASP A 10 -3.01 -45.88 18.05
C ASP A 10 -4.52 -46.12 18.12
N ALA A 11 -5.35 -45.11 17.90
CA ALA A 11 -6.80 -45.33 17.88
C ALA A 11 -7.45 -44.75 16.63
N LEU A 12 -7.23 -45.37 15.47
CA LEU A 12 -8.13 -45.28 14.32
C LEU A 12 -7.89 -46.47 13.37
N ARG A 13 -8.55 -47.62 13.65
CA ARG A 13 -8.87 -48.63 12.63
C ARG A 13 -10.24 -49.27 12.90
N ALA A 14 -11.14 -48.99 11.95
CA ALA A 14 -12.18 -49.83 11.35
C ALA A 14 -13.24 -50.54 12.22
N ALA A 15 -14.52 -50.24 11.95
CA ALA A 15 -15.49 -51.24 11.47
C ALA A 15 -16.71 -50.55 10.84
N ALA A 16 -17.07 -50.98 9.64
CA ALA A 16 -18.31 -50.65 8.94
C ALA A 16 -19.15 -51.93 8.83
N VAL A 17 -20.46 -51.87 9.07
CA VAL A 17 -21.47 -52.76 8.45
C VAL A 17 -22.79 -51.99 8.29
N LEU A 18 -23.43 -52.26 7.15
CA LEU A 18 -24.59 -51.64 6.53
C LEU A 18 -25.89 -51.72 7.34
N GLY A 19 -26.71 -50.67 7.19
CA GLY A 19 -28.16 -50.71 7.35
C GLY A 19 -28.80 -49.82 6.28
N ALA A 20 -29.41 -50.43 5.27
CA ALA A 20 -30.13 -49.74 4.21
C ALA A 20 -31.55 -49.40 4.67
N THR A 21 -31.92 -48.12 4.61
CA THR A 21 -33.31 -47.68 4.48
C THR A 21 -33.34 -46.41 3.62
N ALA A 22 -33.99 -46.52 2.47
CA ALA A 22 -34.23 -45.43 1.54
C ALA A 22 -35.35 -44.52 2.06
N PHE A 23 -35.10 -43.21 2.16
CA PHE A 23 -36.15 -42.19 2.10
C PHE A 23 -35.61 -40.91 1.44
N VAL A 24 -36.16 -40.66 0.24
CA VAL A 24 -36.51 -39.37 -0.39
C VAL A 24 -35.47 -38.24 -0.33
N SER A 25 -34.82 -38.03 -1.47
CA SER A 25 -34.16 -36.80 -1.87
C SER A 25 -35.16 -35.64 -2.02
N GLY A 26 -35.03 -34.61 -1.18
CA GLY A 26 -35.57 -33.27 -1.40
C GLY A 26 -34.42 -32.25 -1.50
N PRO A 27 -34.57 -31.13 -2.23
CA PRO A 27 -33.53 -30.13 -2.33
C PRO A 27 -33.60 -29.21 -1.10
N GLU A 28 -32.85 -29.50 -0.05
CA GLU A 28 -32.56 -28.49 0.96
C GLU A 28 -31.49 -27.56 0.42
N ALA A 29 -31.94 -26.37 0.01
CA ALA A 29 -31.06 -25.24 -0.25
C ALA A 29 -30.22 -25.00 1.01
N LEU A 30 -28.89 -25.12 0.87
CA LEU A 30 -27.95 -24.56 1.82
C LEU A 30 -28.24 -23.05 1.90
N ALA A 31 -28.99 -22.64 2.91
CA ALA A 31 -29.08 -21.25 3.29
C ALA A 31 -27.67 -20.83 3.73
N ALA A 32 -26.98 -20.08 2.87
CA ALA A 32 -25.75 -19.42 3.24
C ALA A 32 -26.07 -18.54 4.46
N ALA A 33 -25.55 -18.94 5.63
CA ALA A 33 -25.63 -18.12 6.81
C ALA A 33 -24.85 -16.84 6.52
N SER A 34 -25.58 -15.78 6.16
CA SER A 34 -25.07 -14.43 6.08
C SER A 34 -24.55 -14.06 7.47
N GLY A 35 -23.23 -13.96 7.60
CA GLY A 35 -22.59 -13.44 8.80
C GLY A 35 -23.13 -12.04 9.13
N PRO A 36 -22.99 -11.59 10.39
CA PRO A 36 -23.47 -10.27 10.79
C PRO A 36 -22.89 -9.19 9.87
N ALA A 37 -23.76 -8.32 9.33
CA ALA A 37 -23.36 -7.19 8.52
C ALA A 37 -22.37 -6.32 9.30
N ALA A 38 -21.22 -6.01 8.70
CA ALA A 38 -20.27 -5.08 9.30
C ALA A 38 -20.94 -3.72 9.56
N PRO A 39 -20.64 -3.03 10.68
CA PRO A 39 -21.16 -1.70 10.93
C PRO A 39 -20.80 -0.75 9.79
N PRO A 40 -21.65 0.25 9.47
CA PRO A 40 -21.38 1.18 8.37
C PRO A 40 -20.07 1.93 8.61
N SER A 41 -19.22 1.97 7.57
CA SER A 41 -17.93 2.68 7.64
C SER A 41 -18.15 4.18 7.86
N ARG A 42 -17.49 4.73 8.88
CA ARG A 42 -17.49 6.17 9.15
C ARG A 42 -16.58 6.89 8.17
N LYS A 43 -17.14 7.78 7.35
CA LYS A 43 -16.37 8.57 6.37
C LYS A 43 -16.01 9.93 6.94
N THR A 44 -14.85 10.46 6.56
CA THR A 44 -14.45 11.82 6.91
C THR A 44 -15.15 12.85 6.01
N PRO A 45 -15.41 14.08 6.48
CA PRO A 45 -15.89 15.16 5.65
C PRO A 45 -14.91 15.53 4.52
N ALA A 46 -15.45 16.12 3.44
CA ALA A 46 -14.67 16.61 2.30
C ALA A 46 -13.81 17.83 2.67
N LEU A 47 -12.63 17.96 2.06
CA LEU A 47 -11.85 19.21 2.08
C LEU A 47 -12.53 20.25 1.20
N SER A 48 -12.69 21.47 1.71
CA SER A 48 -13.28 22.56 0.93
C SER A 48 -12.36 22.98 -0.23
N PRO A 49 -12.88 23.62 -1.29
CA PRO A 49 -12.04 24.20 -2.33
C PRO A 49 -10.98 25.17 -1.79
N ALA A 50 -11.31 25.92 -0.73
CA ALA A 50 -10.38 26.85 -0.09
C ALA A 50 -9.25 26.13 0.65
N ASP A 51 -9.55 25.03 1.35
CA ASP A 51 -8.53 24.19 1.99
C ASP A 51 -7.54 23.66 0.96
N ARG A 52 -8.07 23.11 -0.15
CA ARG A 52 -7.23 22.57 -1.24
C ARG A 52 -6.34 23.63 -1.85
N ALA A 53 -6.88 24.82 -2.12
CA ALA A 53 -6.10 25.94 -2.64
C ALA A 53 -5.02 26.40 -1.65
N ALA A 54 -5.30 26.39 -0.35
CA ALA A 54 -4.32 26.74 0.67
C ALA A 54 -3.20 25.69 0.81
N ILE A 55 -3.54 24.40 0.69
CA ILE A 55 -2.55 23.31 0.63
C ILE A 55 -1.64 23.49 -0.60
N ASP A 56 -2.23 23.71 -1.77
CA ASP A 56 -1.50 23.89 -3.02
C ASP A 56 -0.54 25.08 -2.96
N ALA A 57 -1.01 26.21 -2.41
CA ALA A 57 -0.20 27.41 -2.23
C ALA A 57 0.97 27.19 -1.27
N ALA A 58 0.75 26.50 -0.14
CA ALA A 58 1.79 26.22 0.84
C ALA A 58 2.88 25.30 0.30
N MET A 59 2.50 24.31 -0.52
CA MET A 59 3.45 23.36 -1.13
C MET A 59 4.07 23.89 -2.43
N GLY A 60 3.54 24.96 -3.02
CA GLY A 60 4.03 25.54 -4.28
C GLY A 60 3.70 24.72 -5.53
N LYS A 61 2.69 23.83 -5.46
CA LYS A 61 2.27 22.96 -6.58
C LYS A 61 0.80 22.58 -6.41
N LYS A 62 0.09 22.38 -7.52
CA LYS A 62 -1.28 21.83 -7.49
C LYS A 62 -1.27 20.33 -7.18
N GLY A 63 -2.02 19.92 -6.17
CA GLY A 63 -2.30 18.52 -5.83
C GLY A 63 -3.48 17.93 -6.60
N ALA A 64 -3.71 16.63 -6.40
CA ALA A 64 -4.86 15.89 -6.91
C ALA A 64 -5.84 15.62 -5.77
N TYR A 65 -7.10 16.01 -5.96
CA TYR A 65 -8.16 15.73 -5.00
C TYR A 65 -8.92 14.47 -5.40
N ASN A 66 -8.96 13.51 -4.48
CA ASN A 66 -9.81 12.32 -4.60
C ASN A 66 -11.13 12.60 -3.88
N GLU A 67 -12.18 12.90 -4.67
CA GLU A 67 -13.51 13.22 -4.13
C GLU A 67 -14.12 12.03 -3.36
N ALA A 68 -13.97 10.81 -3.89
CA ALA A 68 -14.55 9.61 -3.30
C ALA A 68 -13.96 9.27 -1.92
N GLN A 69 -12.73 9.71 -1.65
CA GLN A 69 -12.00 9.45 -0.40
C GLN A 69 -11.67 10.72 0.39
N ALA A 70 -12.23 11.88 0.01
CA ALA A 70 -12.04 13.16 0.68
C ALA A 70 -10.56 13.54 0.94
N THR A 71 -9.65 13.14 0.06
CA THR A 71 -8.20 13.25 0.29
C THR A 71 -7.56 14.13 -0.75
N HIS A 72 -6.75 15.10 -0.33
CA HIS A 72 -5.93 15.91 -1.23
C HIS A 72 -4.48 15.43 -1.19
N LEU A 73 -3.98 14.90 -2.30
CA LEU A 73 -2.67 14.26 -2.42
C LEU A 73 -1.74 15.06 -3.32
N MET A 74 -0.47 15.11 -2.96
CA MET A 74 0.59 15.67 -3.78
C MET A 74 1.73 14.68 -3.94
N ALA A 75 2.11 14.43 -5.20
CA ALA A 75 3.26 13.61 -5.53
C ALA A 75 4.58 14.40 -5.35
N LEU A 76 5.56 13.75 -4.74
CA LEU A 76 6.91 14.22 -4.41
C LEU A 76 7.94 13.32 -5.13
N PRO A 77 8.09 13.43 -6.46
CA PRO A 77 8.97 12.55 -7.22
C PRO A 77 10.45 12.80 -6.90
N ARG A 78 11.33 11.81 -7.07
CA ARG A 78 12.80 12.00 -7.03
C ARG A 78 13.40 12.14 -8.43
N ASN A 79 12.94 13.13 -9.19
CA ASN A 79 13.40 13.35 -10.57
C ASN A 79 14.87 13.79 -10.65
N ASP A 80 15.48 14.12 -9.53
CA ASP A 80 16.92 14.38 -9.38
C ASP A 80 17.76 13.08 -9.37
N LEU A 81 17.13 11.92 -9.16
CA LEU A 81 17.82 10.64 -9.06
C LEU A 81 17.80 9.85 -10.37
N THR A 82 18.86 9.07 -10.56
CA THR A 82 18.89 7.95 -11.50
C THR A 82 19.05 6.68 -10.70
N VAL A 83 18.05 5.80 -10.75
CA VAL A 83 18.02 4.60 -9.91
C VAL A 83 18.24 3.34 -10.73
N ARG A 84 19.01 2.42 -10.17
CA ARG A 84 19.20 1.07 -10.70
C ARG A 84 18.77 0.05 -9.67
N ILE A 85 18.31 -1.12 -10.11
CA ILE A 85 18.14 -2.30 -9.25
C ILE A 85 18.95 -3.43 -9.89
N LYS A 86 19.88 -4.03 -9.13
CA LYS A 86 20.79 -5.06 -9.66
C LYS A 86 21.52 -4.61 -10.94
N GLY A 87 21.90 -3.32 -11.01
CA GLY A 87 22.60 -2.69 -12.15
C GLY A 87 21.69 -2.20 -13.29
N GLU A 88 20.42 -2.59 -13.31
CA GLU A 88 19.48 -2.23 -14.38
C GLU A 88 18.73 -0.94 -14.08
N PRO A 89 18.64 0.01 -15.04
CA PRO A 89 17.93 1.27 -14.82
C PRO A 89 16.43 1.04 -14.65
N VAL A 90 15.85 1.67 -13.64
CA VAL A 90 14.41 1.66 -13.37
C VAL A 90 13.86 3.09 -13.29
N PRO A 91 12.64 3.35 -13.77
CA PRO A 91 12.08 4.70 -13.79
C PRO A 91 11.67 5.14 -12.38
N ILE A 92 11.70 6.45 -12.11
CA ILE A 92 11.22 7.01 -10.82
C ILE A 92 9.76 6.62 -10.56
N SER A 93 8.93 6.52 -11.62
CA SER A 93 7.53 6.08 -11.50
C SER A 93 7.35 4.63 -11.04
N PHE A 94 8.42 3.81 -10.98
CA PHE A 94 8.38 2.43 -10.49
C PHE A 94 8.16 2.30 -8.97
N GLY A 95 8.38 3.38 -8.22
CA GLY A 95 8.21 3.38 -6.77
C GLY A 95 9.14 4.33 -6.01
N PHE A 96 9.96 5.13 -6.70
CA PHE A 96 10.89 6.10 -6.11
C PHE A 96 10.30 7.51 -6.06
N GLY A 97 8.97 7.61 -6.02
CA GLY A 97 8.24 8.86 -5.85
C GLY A 97 7.45 8.84 -4.56
N GLY A 98 7.70 9.81 -3.69
CA GLY A 98 6.97 9.99 -2.45
C GLY A 98 5.64 10.70 -2.68
N TRP A 99 4.90 10.88 -1.59
CA TRP A 99 3.65 11.61 -1.58
C TRP A 99 3.40 12.24 -0.21
N VAL A 100 2.55 13.27 -0.19
CA VAL A 100 1.91 13.77 1.01
C VAL A 100 0.41 13.89 0.74
N ALA A 101 -0.41 13.50 1.71
CA ALA A 101 -1.84 13.58 1.62
C ALA A 101 -2.42 14.19 2.90
N ILE A 102 -3.47 14.99 2.73
CA ILE A 102 -4.20 15.63 3.82
C ILE A 102 -5.67 15.23 3.71
N LYS A 103 -6.27 14.88 4.86
CA LYS A 103 -7.67 14.45 5.00
C LYS A 103 -8.22 14.94 6.35
N HIS A 104 -9.50 15.26 6.42
CA HIS A 104 -10.14 15.66 7.68
C HIS A 104 -10.24 14.50 8.68
N THR A 105 -10.33 14.81 9.97
CA THR A 105 -10.81 13.88 10.99
C THR A 105 -12.28 13.54 10.79
N LEU A 106 -12.75 12.45 11.39
CA LEU A 106 -14.15 12.02 11.32
C LEU A 106 -15.14 13.08 11.81
N ASP A 107 -14.76 13.90 12.80
CA ASP A 107 -15.60 14.98 13.32
C ASP A 107 -15.49 16.29 12.52
N GLY A 108 -14.61 16.34 11.51
CA GLY A 108 -14.39 17.50 10.66
C GLY A 108 -13.71 18.70 11.35
N LYS A 109 -13.31 18.58 12.62
CA LYS A 109 -12.74 19.71 13.39
C LYS A 109 -11.25 19.92 13.15
N SER A 110 -10.56 18.87 12.70
CA SER A 110 -9.13 18.89 12.40
C SER A 110 -8.86 18.15 11.10
N ALA A 111 -7.60 18.06 10.72
CA ALA A 111 -7.10 17.26 9.62
C ALA A 111 -5.86 16.51 10.07
N MET A 112 -5.61 15.40 9.37
CA MET A 112 -4.40 14.60 9.46
C MET A 112 -3.61 14.77 8.16
N LEU A 113 -2.31 14.95 8.30
CA LEU A 113 -1.33 14.77 7.24
C LEU A 113 -0.71 13.38 7.38
N MET A 114 -0.55 12.70 6.27
CA MET A 114 0.29 11.50 6.14
C MET A 114 1.18 11.68 4.92
N SER A 115 2.44 11.30 5.02
CA SER A 115 3.34 11.29 3.87
C SER A 115 4.16 10.03 3.83
N ASP A 116 4.67 9.71 2.65
CA ASP A 116 5.75 8.76 2.42
C ASP A 116 6.81 9.49 1.60
N THR A 117 8.01 9.63 2.16
CA THR A 117 9.10 10.41 1.56
C THR A 117 10.22 9.50 1.10
N VAL A 118 10.82 9.81 -0.05
CA VAL A 118 11.90 9.01 -0.66
C VAL A 118 13.23 9.74 -0.51
N LEU A 119 14.16 9.13 0.21
CA LEU A 119 15.34 9.79 0.75
C LEU A 119 16.61 9.01 0.41
N LEU A 120 17.69 9.74 0.14
CA LEU A 120 19.04 9.22 0.25
C LEU A 120 19.39 9.04 1.74
N GLN A 121 20.35 8.17 2.03
CA GLN A 121 20.79 7.86 3.40
C GLN A 121 21.19 9.11 4.21
N GLU A 122 21.83 10.09 3.57
CA GLU A 122 22.25 11.35 4.16
C GLU A 122 21.09 12.33 4.42
N GLU A 123 19.94 12.14 3.76
CA GLU A 123 18.77 13.02 3.87
C GLU A 123 17.84 12.61 5.03
N VAL A 124 17.98 11.39 5.57
CA VAL A 124 17.08 10.82 6.60
C VAL A 124 17.09 11.64 7.89
N ASN A 125 18.23 11.73 8.57
CA ASN A 125 18.31 12.41 9.88
C ASN A 125 18.06 13.93 9.82
N PRO A 126 18.53 14.65 8.77
CA PRO A 126 18.14 16.05 8.57
C PRO A 126 16.63 16.24 8.47
N LEU A 127 15.93 15.38 7.70
CA LEU A 127 14.49 15.51 7.55
C LEU A 127 13.74 15.14 8.84
N ILE A 128 14.21 14.14 9.61
CA ILE A 128 13.66 13.85 10.94
C ILE A 128 13.71 15.09 11.83
N SER A 129 14.88 15.73 11.90
CA SER A 129 15.07 16.92 12.74
C SER A 129 14.18 18.07 12.30
N ALA A 130 14.07 18.30 10.98
CA ALA A 130 13.24 19.35 10.41
C ALA A 130 11.73 19.11 10.64
N ALA A 131 11.26 17.86 10.51
CA ALA A 131 9.88 17.49 10.78
C ALA A 131 9.51 17.65 12.26
N LEU A 132 10.35 17.16 13.17
CA LEU A 132 10.15 17.31 14.62
C LEU A 132 10.12 18.78 15.06
N ALA A 133 10.97 19.62 14.47
CA ALA A 133 10.97 21.07 14.72
C ALA A 133 9.65 21.77 14.31
N GLN A 134 8.86 21.15 13.43
CA GLN A 134 7.53 21.62 13.03
C GLN A 134 6.38 20.94 13.80
N GLY A 135 6.70 20.08 14.78
CA GLY A 135 5.73 19.30 15.54
C GLY A 135 5.05 18.21 14.72
N LEU A 136 5.73 17.71 13.67
CA LEU A 136 5.30 16.52 12.93
C LEU A 136 5.91 15.25 13.55
N GLU A 137 5.26 14.12 13.36
CA GLU A 137 5.64 12.83 13.93
C GLU A 137 6.25 11.91 12.87
N ILE A 138 7.36 11.25 13.21
CA ILE A 138 7.97 10.21 12.36
C ILE A 138 7.26 8.89 12.63
N GLY A 139 6.60 8.35 11.61
CA GLY A 139 5.84 7.11 11.69
C GLY A 139 6.72 5.86 11.52
N ALA A 140 7.49 5.82 10.43
CA ALA A 140 8.37 4.70 10.11
C ALA A 140 9.54 5.15 9.23
N ILE A 141 10.64 4.41 9.29
CA ILE A 141 11.77 4.52 8.36
C ILE A 141 12.11 3.11 7.88
N HIS A 142 12.05 2.86 6.58
CA HIS A 142 12.17 1.51 6.02
C HIS A 142 12.63 1.56 4.56
N ASN A 143 12.63 0.41 3.88
CA ASN A 143 13.05 0.28 2.49
C ASN A 143 11.95 -0.41 1.68
N HIS A 144 11.68 0.06 0.46
CA HIS A 144 10.76 -0.61 -0.47
C HIS A 144 11.47 -1.64 -1.37
N PHE A 145 12.78 -1.54 -1.53
CA PHE A 145 13.56 -2.31 -2.48
C PHE A 145 14.78 -2.99 -1.84
N PHE A 146 15.25 -4.04 -2.50
CA PHE A 146 16.60 -4.57 -2.33
C PHE A 146 17.45 -4.19 -3.54
N TYR A 147 18.76 -4.06 -3.33
CA TYR A 147 19.79 -3.90 -4.38
C TYR A 147 19.63 -2.62 -5.21
N GLU A 148 18.90 -1.64 -4.70
CA GLU A 148 18.76 -0.34 -5.34
C GLU A 148 20.03 0.50 -5.16
N GLU A 149 20.43 1.17 -6.23
CA GLU A 149 21.56 2.09 -6.26
C GLU A 149 21.09 3.42 -6.88
N PRO A 150 21.31 4.58 -6.21
CA PRO A 150 21.87 4.71 -4.85
C PRO A 150 20.96 4.10 -3.78
N ARG A 151 21.46 3.94 -2.55
CA ARG A 151 20.66 3.39 -1.43
C ARG A 151 19.51 4.34 -1.09
N ILE A 152 18.28 3.83 -1.10
CA ILE A 152 17.07 4.63 -0.87
C ILE A 152 16.36 4.19 0.40
N PHE A 153 15.96 5.17 1.21
CA PHE A 153 15.11 5.02 2.38
C PHE A 153 13.76 5.67 2.15
N TYR A 154 12.75 5.14 2.84
CA TYR A 154 11.39 5.63 2.85
C TYR A 154 11.06 6.06 4.27
N MET A 155 10.43 7.21 4.43
CA MET A 155 10.03 7.71 5.74
C MET A 155 8.61 8.21 5.75
N HIS A 156 7.81 7.65 6.64
CA HIS A 156 6.45 8.10 6.90
C HIS A 156 6.43 9.23 7.91
N ILE A 157 5.74 10.32 7.59
CA ILE A 157 5.55 11.47 8.49
C ILE A 157 4.06 11.73 8.64
N SER A 158 3.62 12.01 9.86
CA SER A 158 2.23 12.36 10.14
C SER A 158 2.11 13.60 11.02
N GLY A 159 0.90 14.16 11.11
CA GLY A 159 0.63 15.29 12.00
C GLY A 159 -0.84 15.70 11.98
N MET A 160 -1.23 16.46 13.00
CA MET A 160 -2.60 16.97 13.18
C MET A 160 -2.64 18.50 13.19
N GLY A 161 -3.71 19.08 12.66
CA GLY A 161 -3.87 20.53 12.59
C GLY A 161 -4.93 20.95 11.58
N THR A 162 -4.89 22.23 11.17
CA THR A 162 -5.70 22.67 10.03
C THR A 162 -5.04 22.26 8.70
N PRO A 163 -5.80 22.04 7.61
CA PRO A 163 -5.22 21.63 6.33
C PRO A 163 -4.09 22.55 5.84
N ALA A 164 -4.31 23.86 5.92
CA ALA A 164 -3.34 24.87 5.51
C ALA A 164 -2.08 24.89 6.42
N GLU A 165 -2.25 24.72 7.73
CA GLU A 165 -1.13 24.67 8.67
C GLU A 165 -0.25 23.45 8.47
N LEU A 166 -0.86 22.27 8.28
CA LEU A 166 -0.14 21.03 8.02
C LEU A 166 0.70 21.13 6.76
N ALA A 167 0.12 21.65 5.67
CA ALA A 167 0.84 21.87 4.42
C ALA A 167 2.03 22.83 4.61
N ARG A 168 1.86 23.93 5.36
CA ARG A 168 2.96 24.86 5.66
C ARG A 168 4.07 24.21 6.50
N LYS A 169 3.72 23.51 7.57
CA LYS A 169 4.67 22.79 8.43
C LYS A 169 5.49 21.79 7.60
N PHE A 170 4.82 21.01 6.76
CA PHE A 170 5.49 20.05 5.91
C PHE A 170 6.39 20.71 4.85
N ALA A 171 5.92 21.79 4.21
CA ALA A 171 6.75 22.55 3.26
C ALA A 171 8.01 23.15 3.94
N VAL A 172 7.90 23.66 5.17
CA VAL A 172 9.05 24.14 5.95
C VAL A 172 10.01 23.01 6.31
N ALA A 173 9.50 21.83 6.68
CA ALA A 173 10.34 20.65 6.94
C ALA A 173 11.11 20.20 5.68
N LEU A 174 10.52 20.37 4.49
CA LEU A 174 11.15 20.05 3.20
C LEU A 174 11.99 21.17 2.58
N LYS A 175 12.13 22.34 3.23
CA LYS A 175 12.70 23.54 2.60
C LYS A 175 14.07 23.34 1.93
N ASP A 176 14.91 22.46 2.47
CA ASP A 176 16.25 22.15 1.96
C ASP A 176 16.31 20.82 1.18
N SER A 177 15.19 20.10 1.09
CA SER A 177 15.08 18.79 0.44
C SER A 177 14.73 18.92 -1.04
N LYS A 178 15.25 18.01 -1.87
CA LYS A 178 14.82 17.85 -3.27
C LYS A 178 13.36 17.44 -3.41
N LEU A 179 12.70 16.97 -2.35
CA LEU A 179 11.29 16.62 -2.36
C LEU A 179 10.35 17.84 -2.49
N LEU A 180 10.77 19.02 -2.02
CA LEU A 180 9.95 20.22 -2.15
C LEU A 180 9.86 20.63 -3.63
N PRO A 181 8.67 20.96 -4.17
CA PRO A 181 8.50 21.34 -5.57
C PRO A 181 9.45 22.46 -6.04
N ALA A 182 9.75 23.43 -5.17
CA ALA A 182 10.67 24.53 -5.48
C ALA A 182 12.14 24.08 -5.70
N ASN A 183 12.52 22.91 -5.18
CA ASN A 183 13.88 22.39 -5.23
C ASN A 183 14.07 21.27 -6.27
N GLN A 184 12.98 20.89 -6.94
CA GLN A 184 13.00 19.89 -8.00
C GLN A 184 13.76 20.40 -9.23
N PRO A 185 14.45 19.52 -9.96
CA PRO A 185 14.99 19.91 -11.27
C PRO A 185 13.85 20.38 -12.17
N ALA A 186 14.14 21.37 -13.02
CA ALA A 186 13.17 21.84 -14.01
C ALA A 186 12.69 20.64 -14.83
N ALA A 187 11.36 20.50 -14.96
CA ALA A 187 10.81 19.50 -15.86
C ALA A 187 11.39 19.73 -17.26
N PRO A 188 11.79 18.68 -18.00
CA PRO A 188 12.14 18.84 -19.40
C PRO A 188 11.02 19.61 -20.07
N ALA A 189 11.35 20.71 -20.74
CA ALA A 189 10.34 21.47 -21.50
C ALA A 189 9.62 20.47 -22.42
N ALA A 190 8.29 20.42 -22.33
CA ALA A 190 7.52 19.77 -23.39
C ALA A 190 7.99 20.45 -24.69
N SER A 191 8.63 19.68 -25.57
CA SER A 191 9.16 20.21 -26.82
C SER A 191 8.03 20.96 -27.51
N GLN A 192 8.12 22.30 -27.56
CA GLN A 192 7.21 23.05 -28.39
C GLN A 192 7.40 22.52 -29.80
N ALA A 193 6.31 22.05 -30.40
CA ALA A 193 6.28 21.56 -31.77
C ALA A 193 6.57 22.74 -32.71
N GLY A 194 7.84 23.08 -32.84
CA GLY A 194 8.39 23.88 -33.92
C GLY A 194 8.87 22.94 -35.01
N ASN A 195 8.29 23.11 -36.19
CA ASN A 195 8.82 22.72 -37.50
C ASN A 195 8.39 21.34 -37.99
N ASN A 196 8.03 21.27 -39.27
CA ASN A 196 7.52 20.14 -40.06
C ASN A 196 8.49 18.94 -40.16
N ALA A 197 8.96 18.41 -39.03
CA ALA A 197 9.62 17.13 -38.94
C ALA A 197 8.65 16.13 -38.30
N THR A 198 8.57 14.92 -38.86
CA THR A 198 7.84 13.80 -38.26
C THR A 198 8.27 13.67 -36.80
N PRO A 199 7.36 13.78 -35.81
CA PRO A 199 7.74 13.70 -34.42
C PRO A 199 8.47 12.38 -34.16
N ALA A 200 9.70 12.44 -33.65
CA ALA A 200 10.36 11.26 -33.13
C ALA A 200 9.42 10.66 -32.06
N ALA A 201 9.12 9.36 -32.16
CA ALA A 201 8.27 8.70 -31.19
C ALA A 201 8.86 8.93 -29.79
N GLY A 202 8.03 9.42 -28.87
CA GLY A 202 8.42 9.57 -27.48
C GLY A 202 8.83 8.23 -26.86
N PRO A 203 9.49 8.23 -25.68
CA PRO A 203 9.83 6.99 -25.00
C PRO A 203 8.57 6.13 -24.76
N PRO A 204 8.67 4.80 -24.89
CA PRO A 204 7.52 3.92 -24.73
C PRO A 204 6.95 4.04 -23.31
N THR A 205 5.63 4.06 -23.21
CA THR A 205 4.89 4.05 -21.94
C THR A 205 4.54 2.63 -21.55
N GLY A 206 4.02 2.45 -20.34
CA GLY A 206 3.50 1.15 -19.88
C GLY A 206 2.48 0.55 -20.84
N LYS A 207 1.74 1.38 -21.60
CA LYS A 207 0.78 0.93 -22.62
C LYS A 207 1.44 0.22 -23.79
N GLU A 208 2.62 0.65 -24.22
CA GLU A 208 3.37 0.00 -25.29
C GLU A 208 4.23 -1.16 -24.76
N LEU A 209 4.60 -1.14 -23.48
CA LEU A 209 5.51 -2.12 -22.88
C LEU A 209 4.81 -3.40 -22.37
N PHE A 210 3.51 -3.33 -22.09
CA PHE A 210 2.75 -4.41 -21.45
C PHE A 210 1.39 -4.66 -22.10
N ASP A 211 0.94 -5.91 -22.04
CA ASP A 211 -0.46 -6.25 -22.32
C ASP A 211 -1.33 -5.92 -21.10
N LEU A 212 -1.78 -4.67 -21.03
CA LEU A 212 -2.53 -4.16 -19.87
C LEU A 212 -3.84 -4.91 -19.65
N ALA A 213 -4.51 -5.36 -20.71
CA ALA A 213 -5.78 -6.07 -20.59
C ALA A 213 -5.58 -7.46 -19.99
N ALA A 214 -4.53 -8.17 -20.40
CA ALA A 214 -4.15 -9.44 -19.81
C ALA A 214 -3.74 -9.28 -18.34
N LEU A 215 -2.94 -8.27 -18.02
CA LEU A 215 -2.54 -8.00 -16.63
C LEU A 215 -3.75 -7.64 -15.76
N ASP A 216 -4.66 -6.78 -16.23
CA ASP A 216 -5.91 -6.44 -15.53
C ASP A 216 -6.78 -7.68 -15.28
N ALA A 217 -6.87 -8.56 -16.26
CA ALA A 217 -7.62 -9.81 -16.14
C ALA A 217 -6.99 -10.77 -15.12
N VAL A 218 -5.67 -10.76 -14.93
CA VAL A 218 -5.02 -11.56 -13.89
C VAL A 218 -5.20 -10.92 -12.51
N VAL A 219 -4.95 -9.61 -12.39
CA VAL A 219 -4.99 -8.92 -11.09
C VAL A 219 -6.42 -8.68 -10.61
N GLN A 220 -7.40 -8.67 -11.51
CA GLN A 220 -8.80 -8.33 -11.25
C GLN A 220 -8.98 -6.89 -10.75
N TYR A 221 -8.09 -6.00 -11.17
CA TYR A 221 -8.13 -4.57 -10.94
C TYR A 221 -7.66 -3.82 -12.19
N LYS A 222 -8.03 -2.54 -12.30
CA LYS A 222 -7.52 -1.62 -13.31
C LYS A 222 -6.27 -0.93 -12.79
N GLY A 223 -5.18 -0.99 -13.54
CA GLY A 223 -3.97 -0.22 -13.26
C GLY A 223 -3.99 1.16 -13.89
N VAL A 224 -2.97 1.97 -13.58
CA VAL A 224 -2.75 3.30 -14.14
C VAL A 224 -1.38 3.34 -14.81
N VAL A 225 -1.34 3.85 -16.05
CA VAL A 225 -0.09 4.10 -16.77
C VAL A 225 0.54 5.40 -16.25
N ASN A 226 1.81 5.34 -15.85
CA ASN A 226 2.60 6.48 -15.44
C ASN A 226 3.98 6.43 -16.11
N GLY A 227 4.07 7.08 -17.28
CA GLY A 227 5.23 6.96 -18.16
C GLY A 227 5.49 5.49 -18.50
N PRO A 228 6.72 4.96 -18.33
CA PRO A 228 7.05 3.56 -18.62
C PRO A 228 6.51 2.54 -17.60
N THR A 229 5.81 2.99 -16.55
CA THR A 229 5.32 2.11 -15.47
C THR A 229 3.81 1.86 -15.62
N TYR A 230 3.37 0.63 -15.30
CA TYR A 230 1.96 0.33 -15.07
C TYR A 230 1.72 -0.06 -13.61
N LYS A 231 0.87 0.66 -12.88
CA LYS A 231 0.71 0.52 -11.43
C LYS A 231 -0.73 0.20 -11.01
N TYR A 232 -0.89 -0.83 -10.19
CA TYR A 232 -2.12 -1.14 -9.46
C TYR A 232 -2.10 -0.50 -8.08
N THR A 233 -3.25 -0.08 -7.57
CA THR A 233 -3.42 0.39 -6.19
C THR A 233 -4.78 -0.08 -5.70
N VAL A 234 -4.77 -0.91 -4.66
CA VAL A 234 -5.91 -1.68 -4.17
C VAL A 234 -6.15 -1.32 -2.70
N GLY A 235 -7.33 -0.80 -2.39
CA GLY A 235 -7.72 -0.47 -1.02
C GLY A 235 -8.11 -1.69 -0.19
N ARG A 236 -8.25 -1.49 1.12
CA ARG A 236 -8.82 -2.46 2.07
C ARG A 236 -10.29 -2.13 2.34
N ASP A 237 -11.15 -2.37 1.37
CA ASP A 237 -12.60 -2.08 1.50
C ASP A 237 -13.29 -2.94 2.57
N ASP A 238 -12.65 -4.02 3.00
CA ASP A 238 -13.08 -4.94 4.05
C ASP A 238 -12.73 -4.48 5.48
N VAL A 239 -11.83 -3.50 5.65
CA VAL A 239 -11.35 -3.05 6.96
C VAL A 239 -11.35 -1.52 7.06
N GLN A 240 -12.04 -0.98 8.06
CA GLN A 240 -11.91 0.42 8.44
C GLN A 240 -10.84 0.57 9.54
N SER A 241 -9.64 1.01 9.16
CA SER A 241 -8.62 1.45 10.12
C SER A 241 -8.67 2.95 10.35
N LEU A 242 -8.54 3.34 11.61
CA LEU A 242 -8.53 4.73 12.06
C LEU A 242 -7.16 5.08 12.64
N MET A 243 -6.58 6.19 12.21
CA MET A 243 -5.38 6.79 12.82
C MET A 243 -5.66 8.26 13.13
N MET A 244 -5.33 8.72 14.33
CA MET A 244 -5.55 10.11 14.77
C MET A 244 -6.99 10.63 14.51
N GLY A 245 -7.99 9.76 14.68
CA GLY A 245 -9.39 10.11 14.43
C GLY A 245 -9.76 10.29 12.94
N THR A 246 -8.90 9.86 12.02
CA THR A 246 -9.07 9.93 10.57
C THR A 246 -9.29 8.54 9.98
N GLU A 247 -10.20 8.42 9.03
CA GLU A 247 -10.40 7.19 8.25
C GLU A 247 -9.25 6.99 7.27
N MET A 248 -8.50 5.90 7.45
CA MET A 248 -7.41 5.54 6.55
C MET A 248 -7.96 4.85 5.30
N THR A 249 -7.69 5.43 4.14
CA THR A 249 -8.10 4.91 2.82
C THR A 249 -6.91 4.74 1.90
N ALA A 250 -7.14 4.16 0.72
CA ALA A 250 -6.08 3.97 -0.27
C ALA A 250 -5.33 5.27 -0.62
N ALA A 251 -6.04 6.40 -0.76
CA ALA A 251 -5.48 7.70 -1.09
C ALA A 251 -4.65 8.35 0.03
N ILE A 252 -4.70 7.83 1.26
CA ILE A 252 -3.89 8.30 2.40
C ILE A 252 -3.04 7.18 3.02
N GLY A 253 -2.67 6.18 2.20
CA GLY A 253 -1.63 5.21 2.55
C GLY A 253 -2.11 3.83 3.00
N LEU A 254 -3.42 3.57 3.12
CA LEU A 254 -3.94 2.23 3.38
C LEU A 254 -4.28 1.50 2.06
N ASN A 255 -3.25 1.07 1.35
CA ASN A 255 -3.40 0.32 0.10
C ASN A 255 -2.34 -0.78 -0.04
N SER A 256 -2.62 -1.73 -0.92
CA SER A 256 -1.63 -2.61 -1.53
C SER A 256 -1.39 -2.15 -2.96
N TRP A 257 -0.15 -2.03 -3.41
CA TRP A 257 0.17 -1.65 -4.78
C TRP A 257 1.18 -2.59 -5.44
N ALA A 258 1.15 -2.61 -6.77
CA ALA A 258 2.10 -3.31 -7.61
C ALA A 258 2.45 -2.43 -8.81
N ALA A 259 3.72 -2.09 -8.99
CA ALA A 259 4.21 -1.37 -10.14
C ALA A 259 5.00 -2.32 -11.05
N PHE A 260 4.80 -2.19 -12.36
CA PHE A 260 5.52 -2.92 -13.41
C PHE A 260 6.38 -1.97 -14.23
N ALA A 261 7.64 -2.32 -14.44
CA ALA A 261 8.57 -1.62 -15.35
C ALA A 261 9.41 -2.65 -16.14
N GLY A 262 10.10 -2.21 -17.20
CA GLY A 262 10.84 -3.12 -18.09
C GLY A 262 10.01 -3.55 -19.29
N LYS A 263 10.01 -4.84 -19.63
CA LYS A 263 9.33 -5.40 -20.81
C LYS A 263 8.39 -6.54 -20.41
N GLN A 264 7.37 -6.82 -21.23
CA GLN A 264 6.39 -7.89 -20.98
C GLN A 264 7.01 -9.24 -20.52
N ASP A 265 8.06 -9.72 -21.16
CA ASP A 265 8.67 -11.04 -20.85
C ASP A 265 9.81 -10.97 -19.81
N ASP A 266 10.23 -9.76 -19.44
CA ASP A 266 11.35 -9.50 -18.52
C ASP A 266 11.08 -8.21 -17.75
N ALA A 267 10.04 -8.26 -16.93
CA ALA A 267 9.54 -7.15 -16.15
C ALA A 267 10.16 -7.16 -14.76
N HIS A 268 10.26 -5.98 -14.18
CA HIS A 268 10.35 -5.81 -12.74
C HIS A 268 8.93 -5.66 -12.17
N ILE A 269 8.69 -6.24 -10.99
CA ILE A 269 7.56 -5.89 -10.13
C ILE A 269 8.08 -5.43 -8.78
N ALA A 270 7.49 -4.38 -8.23
CA ALA A 270 7.66 -4.00 -6.84
C ALA A 270 6.32 -3.55 -6.27
N GLY A 271 6.17 -3.65 -4.96
CA GLY A 271 4.90 -3.38 -4.36
C GLY A 271 4.89 -3.38 -2.85
N ASP A 272 3.71 -3.13 -2.32
CA ASP A 272 3.38 -3.38 -0.93
C ASP A 272 2.06 -4.15 -0.78
N ILE A 273 1.89 -4.78 0.38
CA ILE A 273 0.63 -5.41 0.79
C ILE A 273 0.23 -4.88 2.17
N ALA A 274 -0.96 -4.29 2.27
CA ALA A 274 -1.55 -3.84 3.52
C ALA A 274 -2.40 -4.95 4.18
N MET A 275 -2.05 -5.33 5.39
CA MET A 275 -2.46 -6.58 6.03
C MET A 275 -2.90 -6.35 7.48
N LEU A 276 -3.79 -7.20 7.97
CA LEU A 276 -3.93 -7.46 9.40
C LEU A 276 -2.80 -8.37 9.86
N GLU A 277 -2.50 -8.37 11.16
CA GLU A 277 -1.37 -9.14 11.73
C GLU A 277 -1.43 -10.64 11.39
N HIS A 278 -2.62 -11.24 11.42
CA HIS A 278 -2.79 -12.67 11.12
C HIS A 278 -2.63 -13.02 9.63
N GLU A 279 -2.69 -12.03 8.75
CA GLU A 279 -2.57 -12.20 7.29
C GLU A 279 -1.09 -12.21 6.84
N VAL A 280 -0.17 -11.71 7.66
CA VAL A 280 1.25 -11.51 7.33
C VAL A 280 1.95 -12.78 6.84
N ASN A 281 1.94 -13.85 7.63
CA ASN A 281 2.64 -15.09 7.28
C ASN A 281 2.00 -15.83 6.08
N PRO A 282 0.66 -15.92 5.96
CA PRO A 282 0.01 -16.39 4.73
C PRO A 282 0.44 -15.65 3.47
N VAL A 283 0.53 -14.31 3.54
CA VAL A 283 1.00 -13.47 2.41
C VAL A 283 2.46 -13.76 2.09
N ILE A 284 3.36 -13.78 3.10
CA ILE A 284 4.78 -14.09 2.92
C ILE A 284 4.96 -15.44 2.23
N LYS A 285 4.29 -16.49 2.73
CA LYS A 285 4.34 -17.83 2.14
C LYS A 285 3.92 -17.78 0.67
N THR A 286 2.84 -17.06 0.37
CA THR A 286 2.31 -16.93 -0.99
C THR A 286 3.28 -16.22 -1.92
N LEU A 287 3.80 -15.06 -1.53
CA LEU A 287 4.81 -14.34 -2.31
C LEU A 287 6.03 -15.21 -2.61
N ARG A 288 6.54 -15.95 -1.61
CA ARG A 288 7.68 -16.86 -1.81
C ARG A 288 7.37 -18.05 -2.73
N MET A 289 6.17 -18.63 -2.68
CA MET A 289 5.74 -19.66 -3.64
C MET A 289 5.73 -19.14 -5.07
N HIS A 290 5.40 -17.86 -5.26
CA HIS A 290 5.43 -17.18 -6.55
C HIS A 290 6.79 -16.52 -6.87
N LYS A 291 7.85 -16.87 -6.13
CA LYS A 291 9.24 -16.39 -6.33
C LYS A 291 9.40 -14.86 -6.20
N LEU A 292 8.48 -14.17 -5.53
CA LEU A 292 8.61 -12.77 -5.17
C LEU A 292 9.44 -12.64 -3.88
N GLU A 293 10.50 -11.84 -3.92
CA GLU A 293 11.36 -11.50 -2.78
C GLU A 293 10.58 -10.66 -1.79
N VAL A 294 10.55 -11.06 -0.52
CA VAL A 294 9.99 -10.24 0.58
C VAL A 294 11.09 -9.31 1.06
N VAL A 295 10.86 -8.00 0.93
CA VAL A 295 11.85 -6.95 1.20
C VAL A 295 11.80 -6.51 2.66
N ALA A 296 10.62 -6.20 3.16
CA ALA A 296 10.43 -5.70 4.52
C ALA A 296 9.03 -6.07 5.04
N VAL A 297 8.89 -6.18 6.36
CA VAL A 297 7.61 -6.26 7.07
C VAL A 297 7.66 -5.26 8.22
N HIS A 298 6.75 -4.30 8.23
CA HIS A 298 6.74 -3.20 9.19
C HIS A 298 5.34 -2.57 9.28
N ASN A 299 5.22 -1.44 9.95
CA ASN A 299 4.03 -0.60 9.96
C ASN A 299 4.35 0.77 9.37
N HIS A 300 3.42 1.36 8.62
CA HIS A 300 3.53 2.75 8.15
C HIS A 300 2.99 3.75 9.18
N MET A 301 1.99 3.31 9.94
CA MET A 301 1.19 4.11 10.85
C MET A 301 1.59 3.85 12.31
N LEU A 302 1.32 4.83 13.18
CA LEU A 302 1.45 4.71 14.63
C LEU A 302 0.09 4.92 15.29
N GLY A 303 -0.34 3.96 16.11
CA GLY A 303 -1.59 4.05 16.87
C GLY A 303 -2.85 3.87 16.03
N ASP A 304 -2.75 3.25 14.86
CA ASP A 304 -3.89 2.90 14.03
C ASP A 304 -4.70 1.74 14.63
N THR A 305 -6.02 1.71 14.38
CA THR A 305 -6.92 0.68 14.91
C THR A 305 -7.99 0.27 13.87
N PRO A 306 -8.08 -1.02 13.48
CA PRO A 306 -7.14 -2.09 13.84
C PRO A 306 -5.73 -1.80 13.31
N ARG A 307 -4.73 -2.39 13.97
CA ARG A 307 -3.32 -2.24 13.58
C ARG A 307 -3.09 -2.90 12.23
N MET A 308 -2.56 -2.10 11.30
CA MET A 308 -2.21 -2.53 9.96
C MET A 308 -0.70 -2.79 9.87
N MET A 309 -0.37 -3.92 9.26
CA MET A 309 0.97 -4.32 8.89
C MET A 309 1.16 -4.14 7.39
N PHE A 310 2.37 -3.81 7.00
CA PHE A 310 2.77 -3.59 5.62
C PHE A 310 3.95 -4.48 5.30
N LEU A 311 3.96 -5.00 4.07
CA LEU A 311 5.08 -5.77 3.54
C LEU A 311 5.45 -5.20 2.20
N HIS A 312 6.75 -4.98 1.97
CA HIS A 312 7.26 -4.69 0.62
C HIS A 312 7.82 -5.93 -0.03
N TYR A 313 7.69 -6.01 -1.34
CA TYR A 313 8.21 -7.13 -2.13
C TYR A 313 8.75 -6.66 -3.47
N TYR A 314 9.59 -7.50 -4.06
CA TYR A 314 10.20 -7.29 -5.36
C TYR A 314 10.26 -8.58 -6.17
N GLY A 315 10.26 -8.49 -7.50
CA GLY A 315 10.44 -9.64 -8.37
C GLY A 315 10.89 -9.25 -9.77
N ARG A 316 11.41 -10.23 -10.50
CA ARG A 316 11.77 -10.12 -11.92
C ARG A 316 11.29 -11.34 -12.70
N GLY A 317 10.79 -11.12 -13.90
CA GLY A 317 10.37 -12.18 -14.83
C GLY A 317 9.20 -11.76 -15.72
N PRO A 318 8.52 -12.70 -16.37
CA PRO A 318 7.38 -12.39 -17.23
C PRO A 318 6.26 -11.70 -16.44
N ALA A 319 5.73 -10.59 -16.96
CA ALA A 319 4.77 -9.74 -16.29
C ALA A 319 3.51 -10.50 -15.83
N ALA A 320 3.01 -11.44 -16.64
CA ALA A 320 1.86 -12.27 -16.28
C ALA A 320 2.10 -13.17 -15.05
N GLN A 321 3.32 -13.72 -14.90
CA GLN A 321 3.67 -14.55 -13.74
C GLN A 321 3.78 -13.70 -12.48
N LEU A 322 4.39 -12.51 -12.60
CA LEU A 322 4.51 -11.55 -11.51
C LEU A 322 3.13 -11.05 -11.05
N ALA A 323 2.24 -10.73 -12.00
CA ALA A 323 0.85 -10.36 -11.73
C ALA A 323 0.07 -11.47 -11.01
N THR A 324 0.30 -12.73 -11.40
CA THR A 324 -0.30 -13.89 -10.71
C THR A 324 0.15 -13.96 -9.24
N GLY A 325 1.43 -13.70 -8.97
CA GLY A 325 1.95 -13.65 -7.61
C GLY A 325 1.35 -12.53 -6.76
N PHE A 326 1.17 -11.34 -7.33
CA PHE A 326 0.49 -10.23 -6.67
C PHE A 326 -0.98 -10.55 -6.37
N ARG A 327 -1.72 -11.08 -7.35
CA ARG A 327 -3.12 -11.51 -7.16
C ARG A 327 -3.25 -12.54 -6.05
N ALA A 328 -2.39 -13.56 -6.05
CA ALA A 328 -2.42 -14.61 -5.04
C ALA A 328 -2.14 -14.07 -3.63
N ALA A 329 -1.28 -13.06 -3.50
CA ALA A 329 -1.05 -12.36 -2.24
C ALA A 329 -2.30 -11.58 -1.78
N LEU A 330 -2.95 -10.84 -2.68
CA LEU A 330 -4.23 -10.16 -2.38
C LEU A 330 -5.32 -11.15 -1.95
N ASP A 331 -5.34 -12.36 -2.53
CA ASP A 331 -6.30 -13.40 -2.14
C ASP A 331 -6.11 -13.88 -0.70
N GLN A 332 -4.99 -13.59 -0.03
CA GLN A 332 -4.82 -13.94 1.38
C GLN A 332 -5.49 -12.94 2.34
N LEU A 333 -5.89 -11.77 1.84
CA LEU A 333 -6.48 -10.71 2.65
C LEU A 333 -7.99 -10.96 2.88
N GLY A 334 -8.51 -10.47 4.00
CA GLY A 334 -9.92 -10.62 4.39
C GLY A 334 -10.30 -12.04 4.81
N LYS A 335 -9.34 -12.98 4.82
CA LYS A 335 -9.56 -14.37 5.24
C LYS A 335 -9.44 -14.48 6.76
N GLY A 336 -10.48 -15.03 7.39
CA GLY A 336 -10.49 -15.39 8.80
C GLY A 336 -10.69 -14.23 9.76
N GLN A 337 -11.95 -13.82 9.97
CA GLN A 337 -12.34 -13.30 11.28
C GLN A 337 -12.16 -14.44 12.28
N ALA A 338 -11.09 -14.42 13.06
CA ALA A 338 -11.05 -15.24 14.26
C ALA A 338 -12.16 -14.75 15.21
N PRO A 339 -12.90 -15.66 15.88
CA PRO A 339 -13.99 -15.26 16.77
C PRO A 339 -13.42 -14.37 17.87
N HIS A 340 -14.11 -13.26 18.12
CA HIS A 340 -13.93 -12.42 19.30
C HIS A 340 -13.63 -13.31 20.51
N MET A 341 -12.49 -13.09 21.19
CA MET A 341 -12.21 -13.68 22.50
C MET A 341 -13.21 -13.15 23.54
N SER A 342 -14.45 -13.62 23.47
CA SER A 342 -15.45 -13.52 24.53
C SER A 342 -15.40 -14.83 25.29
N GLY A 343 -14.54 -14.90 26.30
CA GLY A 343 -14.29 -16.17 26.97
C GLY A 343 -13.30 -16.19 28.13
N MET A 344 -13.16 -15.10 28.89
CA MET A 344 -12.62 -15.20 30.26
C MET A 344 -13.60 -14.57 31.24
N LYS A 345 -14.70 -15.28 31.48
CA LYS A 345 -15.54 -15.08 32.67
C LYS A 345 -15.65 -16.41 33.40
N GLY A 346 -15.09 -16.46 34.61
CA GLY A 346 -15.44 -17.46 35.61
C GLY A 346 -14.40 -18.53 35.89
N MET A 347 -13.34 -18.18 36.61
CA MET A 347 -12.86 -19.08 37.67
C MET A 347 -13.26 -18.44 39.01
N LYS A 348 -14.33 -18.97 39.59
CA LYS A 348 -14.62 -18.79 41.02
C LYS A 348 -13.56 -19.58 41.79
N GLN A 349 -12.89 -18.92 42.72
CA GLN A 349 -12.12 -19.59 43.76
C GLN A 349 -13.10 -20.34 44.66
N GLY A 350 -12.87 -21.65 44.79
CA GLY A 350 -13.19 -22.40 46.00
C GLY A 350 -11.94 -22.48 46.86
#